data_AF-A0A6C0QZH6-F1
#
_entry.id   AF-A0A6C0QZH6-F1
#
_cell.length_a   1.000
_cell.length_b   1.000
_cell.length_c   1.000
_cell.angle_alpha   90.00
_cell.angle_beta   90.00
_cell.angle_gamma   90.00
#
_symmetry.space_group_name_H-M   'P 1'
#
loop_
_entity.id
_entity.type
_entity.pdbx_description
1 polymer ?
#
loop_
_entity_poly.entity_id
_entity_poly.type
_entity_poly.pdbx_seq_one_letter_code
_entity_poly.pdbx_strand_id
1 'polypeptide(L)'
;MSTEINVLFKSMQRDDKKEVLKFELKGNENDGNAQKLVEMAGTIVIFNLPGLTEEVSAEFMNLQRDSKKTVMKLALKGDSEEKALELYKRAGRNVLLMLKPSQMSIEEYYEEDEGLEYTVKADGTVEVDQDQVTIEDVETPETKDTEDALPF
;
A
#
# COMPACT_ATOMS: atom_id res chain seq x y z
N MET A 1 -2.70 -14.56 0.66
CA MET A 1 -3.05 -15.21 1.95
C MET A 1 -2.99 -14.15 3.05
N SER A 2 -3.98 -14.09 3.94
CA SER A 2 -3.96 -13.22 5.12
C SER A 2 -3.45 -13.97 6.35
N THR A 3 -2.79 -13.24 7.26
CA THR A 3 -2.29 -13.75 8.54
C THR A 3 -2.94 -12.97 9.67
N GLU A 4 -3.58 -13.67 10.59
CA GLU A 4 -4.25 -13.06 11.74
C GLU A 4 -3.44 -13.28 13.02
N ILE A 5 -3.16 -12.21 13.75
CA ILE A 5 -2.28 -12.26 14.92
C ILE A 5 -2.83 -11.35 16.01
N ASN A 6 -2.96 -11.87 17.23
CA ASN A 6 -3.27 -11.06 18.38
C ASN A 6 -2.03 -10.31 18.85
N VAL A 7 -2.08 -8.98 18.84
CA VAL A 7 -0.94 -8.12 19.14
C VAL A 7 -1.35 -6.97 20.06
N LEU A 8 -0.42 -6.49 20.87
CA LEU A 8 -0.60 -5.24 21.60
C LEU A 8 -0.28 -4.08 20.67
N PHE A 9 -1.28 -3.28 20.30
CA PHE A 9 -1.03 -2.00 19.64
C PHE A 9 -0.49 -1.03 20.68
N LYS A 10 0.82 -0.83 20.70
CA LYS A 10 1.49 -0.13 21.80
C LYS A 10 1.37 1.38 21.70
N SER A 11 1.71 1.93 20.54
CA SER A 11 1.80 3.36 20.33
C SER A 11 1.80 3.68 18.84
N MET A 12 1.45 4.93 18.54
CA MET A 12 1.58 5.55 17.23
C MET A 12 2.42 6.81 17.39
N GLN A 13 3.32 7.07 16.46
CA GLN A 13 4.19 8.24 16.47
C GLN A 13 4.13 8.94 15.12
N ARG A 14 3.72 10.22 15.15
CA ARG A 14 3.83 11.12 14.01
C ARG A 14 5.28 11.50 13.80
N ASP A 15 5.76 11.28 12.59
CA ASP A 15 7.04 11.77 12.07
C ASP A 15 6.74 12.78 10.95
N ASP A 16 7.74 13.54 10.50
CA ASP A 16 7.54 14.67 9.57
C ASP A 16 6.91 14.27 8.22
N LYS A 17 6.97 12.97 7.85
CA LYS A 17 6.46 12.45 6.57
C LYS A 17 5.55 11.23 6.67
N LYS A 18 5.46 10.61 7.85
CA LYS A 18 4.82 9.30 8.02
C LYS A 18 4.33 9.09 9.43
N GLU A 19 3.35 8.20 9.58
CA GLU A 19 2.84 7.78 10.88
C GLU A 19 3.34 6.37 11.19
N VAL A 20 4.11 6.22 12.27
CA VAL A 20 4.72 4.93 12.65
C VAL A 20 3.88 4.24 13.72
N LEU A 21 3.29 3.11 13.35
CA LEU A 21 2.53 2.21 14.21
C LEU A 21 3.46 1.17 14.83
N LYS A 22 3.37 0.97 16.16
CA LYS A 22 4.16 -0.02 16.89
C LYS A 22 3.27 -1.09 17.51
N PHE A 23 3.48 -2.33 17.10
CA PHE A 23 2.79 -3.50 17.67
C PHE A 23 3.78 -4.40 18.42
N GLU A 24 3.37 -4.98 19.53
CA GLU A 24 4.16 -5.95 20.31
C GLU A 24 3.43 -7.30 20.41
N LEU A 25 4.13 -8.37 20.07
CA LEU A 25 3.71 -9.75 20.31
C LEU A 25 4.47 -10.28 21.54
N LYS A 26 3.80 -11.04 22.40
CA LYS A 26 4.48 -11.76 23.48
C LYS A 26 5.15 -13.01 22.91
N GLY A 27 6.40 -13.25 23.31
CA GLY A 27 7.31 -14.22 22.68
C GLY A 27 6.88 -15.69 22.69
N ASN A 28 5.79 -16.04 23.38
CA ASN A 28 5.28 -17.41 23.47
C ASN A 28 4.04 -17.69 22.60
N GLU A 29 3.43 -16.66 21.97
CA GLU A 29 2.07 -16.82 21.43
C GLU A 29 1.96 -17.13 19.93
N ASN A 30 3.01 -17.12 19.11
CA ASN A 30 2.82 -17.26 17.65
C ASN A 30 4.04 -17.72 16.82
N ASP A 31 4.83 -18.68 17.29
CA ASP A 31 6.01 -19.18 16.54
C ASP A 31 5.67 -19.63 15.09
N GLY A 32 4.44 -20.11 14.84
CA GLY A 32 3.99 -20.49 13.50
C GLY A 32 3.81 -19.35 12.49
N ASN A 33 3.64 -18.11 12.96
CA ASN A 33 3.50 -16.92 12.11
C ASN A 33 4.79 -16.11 12.01
N ALA A 34 5.80 -16.42 12.82
CA ALA A 34 7.05 -15.66 12.86
C ALA A 34 7.77 -15.62 11.51
N GLN A 35 7.82 -16.76 10.80
CA GLN A 35 8.45 -16.85 9.47
C GLN A 35 7.75 -15.93 8.45
N LYS A 36 6.42 -15.94 8.42
CA LYS A 36 5.62 -15.08 7.52
C LYS A 36 5.82 -13.60 7.82
N LEU A 37 5.91 -13.23 9.10
CA LEU A 37 6.20 -11.86 9.50
C LEU A 37 7.59 -11.39 9.07
N VAL A 38 8.58 -12.28 9.10
CA VAL A 38 9.93 -11.99 8.60
C VAL A 38 9.92 -11.77 7.09
N GLU A 39 9.18 -12.60 6.34
CA GLU A 39 9.04 -12.48 4.89
C GLU A 39 8.34 -11.19 4.45
N MET A 40 7.41 -10.67 5.26
CA MET A 40 6.72 -9.41 4.98
C MET A 40 7.52 -8.17 5.40
N ALA A 41 8.57 -8.31 6.22
CA ALA A 41 9.38 -7.18 6.64
C ALA A 41 10.15 -6.57 5.45
N GLY A 42 10.09 -5.25 5.31
CA GLY A 42 10.64 -4.51 4.17
C GLY A 42 9.72 -4.43 2.96
N THR A 43 8.49 -4.93 3.05
CA THR A 43 7.50 -4.88 1.96
C THR A 43 6.29 -4.03 2.35
N ILE A 44 5.43 -3.73 1.38
CA ILE A 44 4.13 -3.10 1.64
C ILE A 44 3.13 -4.17 2.08
N VAL A 45 2.41 -3.88 3.15
CA VAL A 45 1.35 -4.73 3.68
C VAL A 45 0.04 -3.98 3.70
N ILE A 46 -1.03 -4.71 3.45
CA ILE A 46 -2.38 -4.23 3.68
C ILE A 46 -2.85 -4.89 4.97
N PHE A 47 -3.33 -4.09 5.92
CA PHE A 47 -3.79 -4.58 7.20
C PHE A 47 -5.15 -4.04 7.60
N ASN A 48 -5.81 -4.76 8.51
CA ASN A 48 -7.10 -4.37 9.06
C ASN A 48 -7.15 -4.76 10.56
N LEU A 49 -7.87 -3.96 11.34
CA LEU A 49 -8.17 -4.14 12.75
C LEU A 49 -9.69 -4.17 12.95
N PRO A 50 -10.22 -4.98 13.89
CA PRO A 50 -11.63 -5.00 14.21
C PRO A 50 -12.21 -3.59 14.45
N GLY A 51 -13.20 -3.23 13.64
CA GLY A 51 -13.88 -1.94 13.70
C GLY A 51 -13.20 -0.80 12.95
N LEU A 52 -12.27 -1.08 12.04
CA LEU A 52 -11.96 -0.22 10.90
C LEU A 52 -12.93 -0.54 9.74
N THR A 53 -13.35 0.48 9.03
CA THR A 53 -14.28 0.35 7.88
C THR A 53 -13.54 -0.12 6.63
N GLU A 54 -12.26 0.25 6.51
CA GLU A 54 -11.43 -0.04 5.35
C GLU A 54 -10.11 -0.70 5.75
N GLU A 55 -9.51 -1.39 4.78
CA GLU A 55 -8.13 -1.84 4.89
C GLU A 55 -7.16 -0.66 4.73
N VAL A 56 -6.01 -0.78 5.38
CA VAL A 56 -4.99 0.26 5.43
C VAL A 56 -3.70 -0.30 4.84
N SER A 57 -3.12 0.42 3.89
CA SER A 57 -1.80 0.10 3.34
C SER A 57 -0.70 0.74 4.20
N ALA A 58 0.38 0.01 4.45
CA ALA A 58 1.53 0.50 5.19
C ALA A 58 2.83 -0.21 4.77
N GLU A 59 3.95 0.48 4.91
CA GLU A 59 5.27 -0.14 4.81
C GLU A 59 5.57 -0.93 6.10
N PHE A 60 5.90 -2.21 5.97
CA PHE A 60 6.38 -3.01 7.09
C PHE A 60 7.88 -2.76 7.33
N MET A 61 8.21 -1.61 7.93
CA MET A 61 9.58 -1.15 8.11
C MET A 61 10.53 -2.19 8.74
N ASN A 62 10.15 -2.82 9.85
CA ASN A 62 10.96 -3.86 10.47
C ASN A 62 10.23 -4.73 11.49
N LEU A 63 10.87 -5.87 11.77
CA LEU A 63 10.53 -6.81 12.82
C LEU A 63 11.73 -6.94 13.77
N GLN A 64 11.56 -6.61 15.06
CA GLN A 64 12.59 -6.79 16.09
C GLN A 64 12.17 -7.90 17.05
N ARG A 65 12.88 -9.03 17.03
CA ARG A 65 12.66 -10.15 17.95
C ARG A 65 13.63 -10.06 19.13
N ASP A 66 13.06 -9.98 20.34
CA ASP A 66 13.77 -10.17 21.61
C ASP A 66 13.31 -11.49 22.25
N SER A 67 14.09 -11.98 23.21
CA SER A 67 13.82 -13.13 24.07
C SER A 67 12.43 -13.13 24.73
N LYS A 68 11.79 -11.96 24.91
CA LYS A 68 10.49 -11.82 25.58
C LYS A 68 9.34 -11.41 24.67
N LYS A 69 9.64 -10.75 23.56
CA LYS A 69 8.63 -10.13 22.69
C LYS A 69 9.16 -9.86 21.30
N THR A 70 8.24 -9.76 20.36
CA THR A 70 8.52 -9.32 19.00
C THR A 70 7.84 -7.97 18.77
N VAL A 71 8.58 -7.00 18.23
CA VAL A 71 8.08 -5.66 17.94
C VAL A 71 7.97 -5.50 16.42
N MET A 72 6.78 -5.17 15.93
CA MET A 72 6.54 -4.81 14.53
C MET A 72 6.39 -3.31 14.42
N LYS A 73 7.01 -2.71 13.40
CA LYS A 73 6.79 -1.32 13.03
C LYS A 73 6.22 -1.23 11.64
N LEU A 74 5.05 -0.62 11.51
CA LEU A 74 4.41 -0.29 10.23
C LEU A 74 4.43 1.23 10.05
N ALA A 75 4.68 1.72 8.84
CA ALA A 75 4.63 3.14 8.51
C ALA A 75 3.51 3.43 7.50
N LEU A 76 2.59 4.31 7.89
CA LEU A 76 1.57 4.85 7.00
C LEU A 76 2.13 6.04 6.24
N LYS A 77 1.76 6.15 4.96
CA LYS A 77 2.04 7.35 4.16
C LYS A 77 1.22 8.53 4.72
N GLY A 78 1.79 9.73 4.64
CA GLY A 78 1.24 10.93 5.27
C GLY A 78 -0.11 11.40 4.70
N ASP A 79 -0.50 10.91 3.53
CA ASP A 79 -1.81 11.15 2.90
C ASP A 79 -2.97 10.38 3.57
N SER A 80 -2.65 9.44 4.47
CA SER A 80 -3.63 8.59 5.15
C SER A 80 -4.07 9.14 6.52
N GLU A 81 -4.13 10.48 6.69
CA GLU A 81 -4.38 11.13 7.99
C GLU A 81 -5.72 10.70 8.64
N GLU A 82 -6.79 10.52 7.86
CA GLU A 82 -8.09 10.09 8.40
C GLU A 82 -8.01 8.67 8.98
N LYS A 83 -7.38 7.75 8.25
CA LYS A 83 -7.14 6.35 8.68
C LYS A 83 -6.22 6.31 9.90
N ALA A 84 -5.21 7.18 9.93
CA ALA A 84 -4.31 7.35 11.06
C ALA A 84 -5.05 7.78 12.35
N LEU A 85 -6.02 8.68 12.25
CA LEU A 85 -6.79 9.16 13.40
C LEU A 85 -7.70 8.08 13.99
N GLU A 86 -8.28 7.21 13.15
CA GLU A 86 -9.04 6.04 13.63
C GLU A 86 -8.15 5.02 14.35
N LEU A 87 -6.96 4.78 13.80
CA LEU A 87 -5.96 3.90 14.41
C LEU A 87 -5.50 4.43 15.77
N TYR A 88 -5.25 5.73 15.89
CA TYR A 88 -4.81 6.35 17.14
C TYR A 88 -5.74 6.03 18.33
N LYS A 89 -7.06 6.02 18.10
CA LYS A 89 -8.07 5.68 19.13
C LYS A 89 -7.95 4.25 19.67
N ARG A 90 -7.24 3.37 18.95
CA ARG A 90 -7.06 1.95 19.28
C ARG A 90 -5.72 1.66 19.96
N ALA A 91 -4.82 2.63 20.03
CA ALA A 91 -3.52 2.46 20.69
C ALA A 91 -3.68 2.14 22.19
N GLY A 92 -2.73 1.38 22.73
CA GLY A 92 -2.70 0.93 24.12
C GLY A 92 -3.52 -0.33 24.43
N ARG A 93 -4.09 -1.01 23.42
CA ARG A 93 -4.97 -2.17 23.60
C ARG A 93 -4.51 -3.37 22.78
N ASN A 94 -4.89 -4.57 23.20
CA ASN A 94 -4.74 -5.77 22.37
C ASN A 94 -5.75 -5.72 21.22
N VAL A 95 -5.28 -5.99 20.02
CA VAL A 95 -6.06 -5.98 18.78
C VAL A 95 -5.75 -7.25 17.99
N LEU A 96 -6.76 -7.76 17.29
CA LEU A 96 -6.55 -8.78 16.27
C LEU A 96 -6.07 -8.07 15.01
N LEU A 97 -4.81 -8.25 14.65
CA LEU A 97 -4.21 -7.65 13.47
C LEU A 97 -4.27 -8.65 12.31
N MET A 98 -5.02 -8.30 11.26
CA MET A 98 -5.07 -9.04 10.01
C MET A 98 -4.07 -8.41 9.05
N LEU A 99 -3.07 -9.15 8.57
CA LEU A 99 -2.04 -8.70 7.63
C LEU A 99 -2.09 -9.51 6.33
N LYS A 100 -1.93 -8.85 5.19
CA LYS A 100 -1.63 -9.50 3.91
C LYS A 100 -0.52 -8.73 3.18
N PRO A 101 0.36 -9.43 2.44
CA PRO A 101 1.32 -8.76 1.58
C PRO A 101 0.58 -8.01 0.47
N SER A 102 1.01 -6.78 0.18
CA SER A 102 0.56 -6.04 -0.99
C SER A 102 1.17 -6.64 -2.26
N GLN A 103 0.49 -6.48 -3.40
CA GLN A 103 1.10 -6.74 -4.71
C GLN A 103 1.89 -5.52 -5.21
N MET A 104 1.67 -4.36 -4.58
CA MET A 104 2.36 -3.10 -4.86
C MET A 104 3.80 -3.16 -4.34
N SER A 105 4.75 -2.65 -5.12
CA SER A 105 6.14 -2.50 -4.65
C SER A 105 6.28 -1.32 -3.69
N ILE A 106 7.42 -1.24 -3.00
CA ILE A 106 7.68 -0.12 -2.10
C ILE A 106 7.89 1.19 -2.87
N GLU A 107 8.51 1.12 -4.05
CA GLU A 107 8.71 2.25 -4.95
C GLU A 107 7.35 2.81 -5.40
N GLU A 108 6.50 1.94 -5.96
CA GLU A 108 5.15 2.28 -6.43
C GLU A 108 4.31 2.89 -5.30
N TYR A 109 4.40 2.36 -4.07
CA TYR A 109 3.65 2.87 -2.92
C TYR A 109 3.99 4.33 -2.54
N TYR A 110 5.24 4.74 -2.76
CA TYR A 110 5.68 6.11 -2.48
C TYR A 110 5.54 7.06 -3.65
N GLU A 111 5.29 6.56 -4.86
CA GLU A 111 4.92 7.38 -6.01
C GLU A 111 3.56 8.05 -5.80
N GLU A 112 3.33 9.16 -6.49
CA GLU A 112 2.00 9.76 -6.58
C GLU A 112 1.17 8.90 -7.53
N ASP A 113 -0.15 8.80 -7.31
CA ASP A 113 -1.03 8.00 -8.16
C ASP A 113 -0.92 8.48 -9.62
N GLU A 114 -0.17 7.75 -10.45
CA GLU A 114 -0.07 8.01 -11.89
C GLU A 114 -1.35 7.49 -12.58
N GLY A 115 -2.44 8.25 -12.44
CA GLY A 115 -3.72 8.00 -13.08
C GLY A 115 -4.38 9.29 -13.53
N LEU A 116 -4.89 9.31 -14.76
CA LEU A 116 -5.78 10.38 -15.21
C LEU A 116 -7.15 10.15 -14.56
N GLU A 117 -7.63 11.13 -13.79
CA GLU A 117 -9.01 11.14 -13.34
C GLU A 117 -9.93 11.17 -14.56
N TYR A 118 -10.91 10.27 -14.58
CA TYR A 118 -11.92 10.24 -15.63
C TYR A 118 -13.31 10.08 -15.05
N THR A 119 -14.28 10.77 -15.65
CA THR A 119 -15.69 10.67 -15.27
C THR A 119 -16.45 9.90 -16.34
N VAL A 120 -17.12 8.82 -15.95
CA VAL A 120 -18.04 8.09 -16.84
C VAL A 120 -19.42 8.73 -16.74
N LYS A 121 -19.91 9.25 -17.86
CA LYS A 121 -21.26 9.80 -17.97
C LYS A 121 -22.30 8.69 -18.10
N ALA A 122 -23.56 9.03 -17.81
CA ALA A 122 -24.69 8.11 -17.92
C ALA A 122 -24.96 7.61 -19.35
N ASP A 123 -24.43 8.29 -20.36
CA ASP A 123 -24.48 7.91 -21.78
C ASP A 123 -23.35 6.93 -22.18
N GLY A 124 -22.48 6.55 -21.23
CA GLY A 124 -21.35 5.65 -21.45
C GLY A 124 -20.11 6.33 -22.04
N THR A 125 -20.12 7.65 -22.20
CA THR A 125 -18.93 8.42 -22.60
C THR A 125 -18.02 8.69 -21.41
N VAL A 126 -16.73 8.87 -21.70
CA VAL A 126 -15.69 9.15 -20.70
C VAL A 126 -15.18 10.56 -20.90
N GLU A 127 -15.23 11.38 -19.84
CA GLU A 127 -14.55 12.67 -19.78
C GLU A 127 -13.20 12.52 -19.07
N VAL A 128 -12.15 13.04 -19.69
CA VAL A 128 -10.78 13.16 -19.19
C VAL A 128 -10.34 14.61 -19.32
N ASP A 129 -9.40 15.05 -18.49
CA ASP A 129 -8.94 16.45 -18.46
C ASP A 129 -8.29 16.88 -19.79
N GLN A 130 -8.50 18.14 -20.19
CA GLN A 130 -8.32 18.62 -21.57
C GLN A 130 -6.86 18.76 -22.03
N ASP A 131 -5.88 18.59 -21.15
CA ASP A 131 -4.46 18.65 -21.51
C ASP A 131 -3.93 17.35 -22.16
N GLN A 132 -4.82 16.38 -22.44
CA GLN A 132 -4.47 15.14 -23.14
C GLN A 132 -4.50 15.30 -24.66
N VAL A 133 -3.38 14.99 -25.31
CA VAL A 133 -3.25 14.93 -26.77
C VAL A 133 -4.13 13.80 -27.30
N THR A 134 -5.07 14.10 -28.18
CA THR A 134 -5.91 13.07 -28.80
C THR A 134 -5.11 12.29 -29.85
N ILE A 135 -5.53 11.07 -30.19
CA ILE A 135 -4.87 10.30 -31.25
C ILE A 135 -4.96 11.00 -32.62
N GLU A 136 -5.89 11.95 -32.76
CA GLU A 136 -6.11 12.78 -33.95
C GLU A 136 -5.10 13.94 -34.03
N ASP A 137 -4.53 14.36 -32.90
CA ASP A 137 -3.48 15.38 -32.81
C ASP A 137 -2.07 14.82 -33.01
N VAL A 138 -1.93 13.50 -33.15
CA VAL A 138 -0.65 12.87 -33.51
C VAL A 138 -0.45 13.05 -35.01
N GLU A 139 0.44 13.96 -35.41
CA GLU A 139 0.84 14.12 -36.81
C GLU A 139 1.24 12.76 -37.40
N THR A 140 0.48 12.31 -38.40
CA THR A 140 0.83 11.12 -39.18
C THR A 140 2.24 11.30 -39.73
N PRO A 141 3.20 10.41 -39.42
CA PRO A 141 4.51 10.48 -40.05
C PRO A 141 4.30 10.30 -41.55
N GLU A 142 4.72 11.28 -42.36
CA GLU A 142 4.77 11.16 -43.81
C GLU A 142 5.54 9.89 -44.16
N THR A 143 4.83 8.86 -44.60
CA THR A 143 5.43 7.68 -45.23
C THR A 143 6.13 8.16 -46.49
N LYS A 144 7.43 8.37 -46.42
CA LYS A 144 8.27 8.47 -47.62
C LYS A 144 8.22 7.11 -48.32
N ASP A 145 7.43 7.04 -49.38
CA ASP A 145 7.45 5.97 -50.38
C ASP A 145 8.91 5.70 -50.77
N THR A 146 9.49 4.65 -50.22
CA THR A 146 10.70 4.04 -50.76
C THR A 146 10.24 2.70 -51.28
N GLU A 147 10.08 2.64 -52.60
CA GLU A 147 9.86 1.41 -53.36
C GLU A 147 11.02 0.45 -53.09
N ASP A 148 10.87 -0.45 -52.12
CA ASP A 148 11.73 -1.63 -52.01
C ASP A 148 10.91 -2.85 -52.42
N ALA A 149 11.06 -3.20 -53.69
CA ALA A 149 10.44 -4.35 -54.31
C ALA A 149 10.94 -5.64 -53.65
N LEU A 150 10.02 -6.40 -53.05
CA LEU A 150 10.31 -7.74 -52.53
C LEU A 150 10.56 -8.70 -53.71
N PRO A 151 11.71 -9.38 -53.79
CA PRO A 151 11.89 -10.49 -54.72
C PRO A 151 11.12 -11.72 -54.22
N PHE A 152 10.42 -12.38 -55.15
CA PHE A 152 9.74 -13.67 -54.94
C PHE A 152 10.73 -14.82 -54.70
#